data_AF-A0A800BID4-F1
#
_entry.id   AF-A0A800BID4-F1
#
_cell.length_a   1.000
_cell.length_b   1.000
_cell.length_c   1.000
_cell.angle_alpha   90.00
_cell.angle_beta   90.00
_cell.angle_gamma   90.00
#
_symmetry.space_group_name_H-M   'P 1'
#
loop_
_entity.id
_entity.type
_entity.pdbx_description
1 polymer ?
#
loop_
_entity_poly.entity_id
_entity_poly.type
_entity_poly.pdbx_seq_one_letter_code
_entity_poly.pdbx_strand_id
1 'polypeptide(L)' 'MSGHVEITITESDIKKTLLHYNYGSYISHENISFGYANENFKVTTTVGNILFRLYKKQSEDSVRQELLLMNALQKSD' A
#
# COMPACT_ATOMS: atom_id res chain seq x y z
N MET A 1 14.31 -24.93 3.82
CA MET A 1 14.03 -23.82 2.91
C MET A 1 13.22 -22.77 3.66
N SER A 2 13.89 -21.81 4.31
CA SER A 2 13.24 -20.65 4.92
C SER A 2 13.40 -19.51 3.93
N GLY A 3 12.40 -19.31 3.08
CA GLY A 3 12.36 -18.16 2.19
C GLY A 3 12.09 -16.94 3.03
N HIS A 4 13.15 -16.26 3.48
CA HIS A 4 13.03 -14.94 4.08
C HIS A 4 12.40 -14.02 3.03
N VAL A 5 11.11 -13.71 3.20
CA VAL A 5 10.45 -12.65 2.46
C VAL A 5 11.08 -11.37 2.96
N GLU A 6 12.02 -10.84 2.18
CA GLU A 6 12.73 -9.61 2.51
C GLU A 6 11.71 -8.46 2.40
N ILE A 7 11.31 -7.91 3.55
CA ILE A 7 10.46 -6.73 3.61
C ILE A 7 11.29 -5.59 3.02
N THR A 8 10.98 -5.22 1.79
CA THR A 8 11.74 -4.22 1.03
C THR A 8 11.32 -2.78 1.35
N ILE A 9 10.21 -2.59 2.05
CA ILE A 9 9.73 -1.25 2.42
C ILE A 9 10.11 -0.90 3.86
N THR A 10 10.67 0.30 4.03
CA THR A 10 11.04 0.82 5.34
C THR A 10 9.97 1.78 5.86
N GLU A 11 9.97 2.00 7.18
CA GLU A 11 9.18 3.08 7.78
C GLU A 11 9.46 4.45 7.13
N SER A 12 10.69 4.68 6.67
CA SER A 12 11.07 5.91 5.97
C SER A 12 10.28 6.10 4.67
N ASP A 13 10.08 5.02 3.91
CA ASP A 13 9.36 5.06 2.63
C ASP A 13 7.88 5.35 2.86
N ILE A 14 7.30 4.74 3.89
CA ILE A 14 5.92 5.02 4.33
C ILE A 14 5.80 6.51 4.71
N LYS A 15 6.69 7.02 5.58
CA LYS A 15 6.69 8.41 6.03
C LYS A 15 6.79 9.41 4.87
N LYS A 16 7.71 9.18 3.92
CA LYS A 16 7.88 10.03 2.73
C LYS A 16 6.63 10.05 1.86
N THR A 17 6.01 8.88 1.66
CA THR A 17 4.78 8.75 0.87
C THR A 17 3.62 9.49 1.54
N LEU A 18 3.41 9.31 2.84
CA LEU A 18 2.35 10.01 3.58
C LEU A 18 2.50 11.53 3.51
N LEU A 19 3.74 12.04 3.66
CA LEU A 19 4.04 13.46 3.53
C LEU A 19 3.72 13.98 2.13
N HIS A 20 4.10 13.23 1.09
CA HIS A 20 3.88 13.62 -0.31
C HIS A 20 2.39 13.79 -0.64
N TYR A 21 1.53 12.92 -0.11
CA TYR A 21 0.09 12.93 -0.37
C TYR A 21 -0.76 13.60 0.74
N ASN A 22 -0.13 14.24 1.73
CA ASN A 22 -0.80 14.90 2.85
C ASN A 22 -1.77 13.99 3.64
N TYR A 23 -1.38 12.73 3.88
CA TYR A 23 -2.19 11.74 4.60
C TYR A 23 -1.95 11.73 6.12
N GLY A 24 -1.60 12.89 6.69
CA GLY A 24 -1.26 13.01 8.11
C GLY A 24 0.11 12.40 8.47
N SER A 25 0.44 12.46 9.76
CA SER A 25 1.72 11.97 10.28
C SER A 25 1.64 10.48 10.61
N TYR A 26 2.71 9.74 10.29
CA TYR A 26 2.87 8.33 10.65
C TYR A 26 2.85 8.11 12.18
N ILE A 27 2.08 7.11 12.64
CA ILE A 27 2.07 6.64 14.04
C ILE A 27 2.65 5.22 14.12
N SER A 28 2.11 4.29 13.33
CA SER A 28 2.54 2.89 13.30
C SER A 28 2.16 2.23 11.98
N HIS A 29 2.74 1.06 11.70
CA HIS A 29 2.28 0.17 10.63
C HIS A 29 2.31 -1.28 11.09
N GLU A 30 1.39 -2.07 10.54
CA GLU A 30 1.37 -3.53 10.67
C GLU A 30 1.25 -4.17 9.30
N ASN A 31 2.04 -5.21 9.02
CA ASN A 31 1.87 -6.00 7.80
C ASN A 31 0.64 -6.90 7.98
N ILE A 32 -0.35 -6.74 7.11
CA ILE A 32 -1.60 -7.52 7.15
C ILE A 32 -1.62 -8.64 6.10
N SER A 33 -0.69 -8.64 5.14
CA SER A 33 -0.54 -9.75 4.19
C SER A 33 0.83 -9.81 3.53
N PHE A 34 1.43 -11.00 3.53
CA PHE A 34 2.67 -11.34 2.84
C PHE A 34 2.41 -11.94 1.45
N GLY A 35 1.55 -11.30 0.66
CA GLY A 35 1.13 -11.83 -0.65
C GLY A 35 2.31 -11.98 -1.61
N TYR A 36 2.20 -12.93 -2.55
CA TYR A 36 3.23 -13.17 -3.57
C TYR A 36 3.43 -11.97 -4.50
N ALA A 37 2.31 -11.42 -5.02
CA ALA A 37 2.35 -10.28 -5.94
C ALA A 37 2.55 -8.95 -5.19
N ASN A 38 1.88 -8.80 -4.04
CA ASN A 38 1.80 -7.55 -3.27
C ASN A 38 1.93 -7.81 -1.77
N GLU A 39 2.48 -6.84 -1.05
CA GLU A 39 2.37 -6.77 0.42
C GLU A 39 1.42 -5.66 0.80
N ASN A 40 0.62 -5.89 1.84
CA ASN A 40 -0.33 -4.90 2.34
C ASN A 40 0.02 -4.59 3.79
N PHE A 41 0.02 -3.30 4.09
CA PHE A 41 0.24 -2.79 5.42
C PHE A 41 -0.97 -1.94 5.81
N LYS A 42 -1.44 -2.09 7.03
CA LYS A 42 -2.29 -1.08 7.64
C LYS A 42 -1.38 -0.05 8.28
N VAL A 43 -1.48 1.18 7.82
CA VAL A 43 -0.72 2.31 8.34
C VAL A 43 -1.66 3.18 9.17
N THR A 44 -1.32 3.35 10.44
CA THR A 44 -2.05 4.23 11.36
C THR A 44 -1.42 5.62 11.27
N THR A 45 -2.24 6.62 10.99
CA THR A 45 -1.84 8.02 10.89
C THR A 45 -2.64 8.90 11.85
N THR A 46 -2.25 10.16 12.00
CA THR A 46 -2.99 11.14 12.80
C THR A 46 -4.39 11.46 12.26
N VAL A 47 -4.68 11.13 10.99
CA VAL A 47 -5.99 11.41 10.35
C VAL A 47 -6.83 10.15 10.16
N GLY A 48 -6.29 8.97 10.47
CA GLY A 48 -6.98 7.69 10.34
C GLY A 48 -6.08 6.55 9.86
N ASN A 49 -6.71 5.43 9.52
CA ASN A 49 -6.02 4.24 9.00
C ASN A 49 -6.03 4.25 7.48
N ILE A 50 -4.90 3.89 6.86
CA ILE A 50 -4.73 3.79 5.42
C ILE A 50 -4.19 2.41 5.06
N LEU A 51 -4.70 1.84 3.97
CA LEU A 51 -4.12 0.67 3.32
C LEU A 51 -2.93 1.12 2.48
N PHE A 52 -1.73 0.70 2.87
CA PHE A 52 -0.52 0.89 2.09
C PHE A 52 -0.18 -0.42 1.37
N ARG A 53 -0.19 -0.41 0.04
CA ARG A 53 0.10 -1.59 -0.76
C ARG A 53 1.44 -1.43 -1.49
N LEU A 54 2.37 -2.36 -1.24
CA LEU A 54 3.63 -2.47 -1.95
C LEU A 54 3.48 -3.51 -3.08
N TYR A 55 3.58 -3.06 -4.32
CA TYR A 55 3.57 -3.92 -5.50
C TYR A 55 4.97 -4.53 -5.72
N LYS A 56 5.11 -5.85 -5.58
CA LYS A 56 6.40 -6.56 -5.77
C LYS A 56 6.57 -7.10 -7.19
N LYS A 57 5.48 -7.61 -7.78
CA LYS A 57 5.48 -8.22 -9.12
C LYS A 57 4.40 -7.69 -10.05
N GLN A 58 3.41 -6.98 -9.52
CA GLN A 58 2.34 -6.42 -10.33
C GLN A 58 2.91 -5.28 -11.19
N SER A 59 2.63 -5.31 -12.50
CA SER A 59 3.05 -4.25 -13.41
C SER A 59 2.26 -2.97 -13.20
N GLU A 60 2.86 -1.83 -13.53
CA GLU A 60 2.17 -0.54 -13.49
C GLU A 60 0.90 -0.53 -14.34
N ASP A 61 0.94 -1.14 -15.52
CA ASP A 61 -0.24 -1.28 -16.39
C ASP A 61 -1.37 -2.06 -15.70
N SER A 62 -1.06 -3.14 -14.99
CA SER A 62 -2.06 -3.91 -14.24
C SER A 62 -2.67 -3.07 -13.11
N VAL A 63 -1.85 -2.30 -12.38
CA VAL A 63 -2.34 -1.39 -11.33
C VAL A 63 -3.22 -0.30 -11.93
N ARG A 64 -2.84 0.24 -13.09
CA ARG A 64 -3.64 1.26 -13.80
C ARG A 64 -5.01 0.72 -14.21
N GLN A 65 -5.09 -0.52 -14.71
CA GLN A 65 -6.36 -1.16 -15.05
C GLN A 65 -7.23 -1.39 -13.79
N GLU A 66 -6.63 -1.81 -12.67
CA GLU A 66 -7.33 -1.94 -11.38
C GLU A 66 -7.96 -0.60 -10.96
N LEU A 67 -7.20 0.50 -11.03
CA LEU A 67 -7.70 1.84 -10.72
C LEU A 67 -8.81 2.30 -11.66
N LEU A 68 -8.71 2.01 -12.96
CA LEU A 68 -9.76 2.33 -13.93
C LEU A 68 -11.06 1.60 -13.61
N LEU A 69 -10.97 0.30 -13.27
CA LEU A 69 -12.12 -0.49 -12.86
C LEU A 69 -12.77 0.07 -11.58
N MET A 70 -11.97 0.35 -10.55
CA MET A 70 -12.47 0.93 -9.29
C MET A 70 -13.22 2.25 -9.52
N ASN A 71 -12.66 3.13 -10.34
CA ASN A 71 -13.29 4.41 -10.69
C ASN A 71 -14.59 4.23 -11.50
N ALA A 72 -14.66 3.21 -12.36
CA ALA A 72 -15.86 2.92 -13.13
C ALA A 72 -16.98 2.39 -12.21
N LEU A 73 -16.64 1.51 -11.26
CA LEU A 73 -17.59 0.97 -10.29
C LEU A 73 -18.15 2.07 -9.38
N GLN A 74 -17.32 3.00 -8.92
CA GLN A 74 -17.77 4.12 -8.08
C GLN A 74 -18.80 5.04 -8.77
N LYS A 75 -18.79 5.12 -10.10
CA LYS A 75 -19.74 5.93 -10.89
C LYS A 75 -21.02 5.21 -11.26
N SER A 76 -21.09 3.90 -10.97
CA SER A 76 -22.23 3.05 -11.34
C SER A 76 -23.25 2.92 -10.20
N ASP A 77 -22.95 3.47 -9.03
CA ASP A 77 -23.87 3.73 -7.90
C ASP A 77 -24.38 5.18 -7.94
#